data_AF-A0A3D0TKE7-F1
#
_entry.id   AF-A0A3D0TKE7-F1
#
_cell.length_a   1.000
_cell.length_b   1.000
_cell.length_c   1.000
_cell.angle_alpha   90.00
_cell.angle_beta   90.00
_cell.angle_gamma   90.00
#
_symmetry.space_group_name_H-M   'P 1'
#
loop_
_entity.id
_entity.type
_entity.pdbx_description
1 polymer ?
#
loop_
_entity_poly.entity_id
_entity_poly.type
_entity_poly.pdbx_seq_one_letter_code
_entity_poly.pdbx_strand_id
1 'polypeptide(L)'
;MSTNTLEQLKQAKSALEAERKPVSHVQEAVKATKDITQFVKFALSKENRWIFQAGEQDSIVSILAEINRTNKELYNKCRTPEHFNRDATRYLKMKNHIIRKSECIHFSLDQGFYATEPLGFSAGKAIALSLKQIRKIRDGHQQGKWTRLPIDVNVDDSAKTEVEKIYAESAPLAEKLLKNENIGNFDPPMTIEEVQYVYKFFHNVHQIQELEQQALTDALSKKT
;
A
#
# COMPACT_ATOMS: atom_id res chain seq x y z
N MET A 1 33.68 -37.22 26.82
CA MET A 1 33.91 -35.87 26.25
C MET A 1 33.44 -35.86 24.80
N SER A 2 32.18 -35.49 24.55
CA SER A 2 31.54 -35.56 23.21
C SER A 2 30.93 -34.20 22.82
N THR A 3 31.73 -33.14 22.92
CA THR A 3 31.36 -31.79 22.48
C THR A 3 31.81 -31.48 21.04
N ASN A 4 32.63 -32.35 20.44
CA ASN A 4 33.33 -32.05 19.19
C ASN A 4 32.44 -32.18 17.93
N THR A 5 31.44 -33.06 17.91
CA THR A 5 30.59 -33.31 16.73
C THR A 5 29.57 -32.20 16.47
N LEU A 6 29.00 -31.60 17.52
CA LEU A 6 28.04 -30.51 17.38
C LEU A 6 28.73 -29.21 16.93
N GLU A 7 29.89 -28.91 17.51
CA GLU A 7 30.71 -27.74 17.13
C GLU A 7 31.23 -27.86 15.69
N GLN A 8 31.69 -29.05 15.27
CA GLN A 8 32.08 -29.31 13.89
C GLN A 8 30.91 -29.17 12.91
N LEU A 9 29.71 -29.63 13.26
CA LEU A 9 28.51 -29.44 12.43
C LEU A 9 28.10 -27.97 12.33
N LYS A 10 28.22 -27.19 13.41
CA LYS A 10 28.00 -25.74 13.38
C LYS A 10 29.02 -25.03 12.51
N GLN A 11 30.30 -25.37 12.64
CA GLN A 11 31.37 -24.80 11.81
C GLN A 11 31.20 -25.15 10.33
N ALA A 12 30.89 -26.41 10.01
CA ALA A 12 30.61 -26.84 8.64
C ALA A 12 29.39 -26.12 8.06
N LYS A 13 28.32 -25.95 8.84
CA LYS A 13 27.14 -25.18 8.44
C LYS A 13 27.49 -23.71 8.19
N SER A 14 28.25 -23.07 9.08
CA SER A 14 28.69 -21.68 8.92
C SER A 14 29.62 -21.48 7.73
N ALA A 15 30.53 -22.42 7.45
CA ALA A 15 31.37 -22.38 6.26
C ALA A 15 30.54 -22.50 4.97
N LEU A 16 29.55 -23.40 4.96
CA LEU A 16 28.66 -23.62 3.82
C LEU A 16 27.65 -22.47 3.63
N GLU A 17 27.34 -21.71 4.67
CA GLU A 17 26.58 -20.45 4.60
C GLU A 17 27.45 -19.28 4.10
N ALA A 18 28.74 -19.26 4.46
CA ALA A 18 29.69 -18.23 4.01
C ALA A 18 30.05 -18.34 2.52
N GLU A 19 30.06 -19.55 1.95
CA GLU A 19 30.25 -19.77 0.51
C GLU A 19 29.01 -19.45 -0.32
N ARG A 20 27.81 -19.42 0.29
CA ARG A 20 26.55 -19.11 -0.40
C ARG A 20 26.39 -17.61 -0.64
N LYS A 21 27.09 -17.10 -1.65
CA LYS A 21 26.74 -15.80 -2.22
C LYS A 21 25.65 -16.01 -3.27
N PRO A 22 24.48 -15.34 -3.15
CA PRO A 22 23.47 -15.41 -4.20
C PRO A 22 24.11 -14.97 -5.52
N VAL A 23 23.92 -15.78 -6.55
CA VAL A 23 24.35 -15.47 -7.92
C VAL A 23 23.79 -14.09 -8.26
N SER A 24 24.60 -13.21 -8.87
CA SER A 24 24.23 -11.81 -9.14
C SER A 24 22.82 -11.66 -9.74
N HIS A 25 22.45 -12.56 -10.65
CA HIS A 25 21.15 -12.62 -11.32
C HIS A 25 19.93 -12.76 -10.40
N VAL A 26 20.08 -13.26 -9.17
CA VAL A 26 18.98 -13.47 -8.21
C VAL A 26 19.10 -12.61 -6.95
N GLN A 27 20.17 -11.81 -6.83
CA GLN A 27 20.38 -10.92 -5.69
C GLN A 27 19.26 -9.90 -5.51
N GLU A 28 18.68 -9.44 -6.62
CA GLU A 28 17.54 -8.54 -6.62
C GLU A 28 16.33 -9.13 -5.88
N ALA A 29 16.01 -10.41 -6.08
CA ALA A 29 14.92 -11.06 -5.35
C ALA A 29 15.23 -11.23 -3.86
N VAL A 30 16.50 -11.48 -3.50
CA VAL A 30 16.93 -11.54 -2.10
C VAL A 30 16.76 -10.17 -1.43
N LYS A 31 17.16 -9.10 -2.12
CA LYS A 31 16.98 -7.72 -1.67
C LYS A 31 15.50 -7.38 -1.52
N ALA A 32 14.70 -7.61 -2.56
CA ALA A 32 13.26 -7.36 -2.56
C ALA A 32 12.53 -8.12 -1.44
N THR A 33 12.95 -9.36 -1.15
CA THR A 33 12.39 -10.14 -0.02
C THR A 33 12.72 -9.51 1.33
N LYS A 34 13.96 -9.04 1.51
CA LYS A 34 14.38 -8.39 2.75
C LYS A 34 13.63 -7.08 2.96
N ASP A 35 13.57 -6.26 1.93
CA ASP A 35 12.95 -4.94 1.96
C ASP A 35 11.44 -5.06 2.25
N ILE A 36 10.72 -5.96 1.56
CA ILE A 36 9.28 -6.15 1.81
C ILE A 36 8.98 -6.74 3.20
N THR A 37 9.84 -7.63 3.70
CA THR A 37 9.67 -8.20 5.04
C THR A 37 9.78 -7.11 6.11
N GLN A 38 10.75 -6.20 5.97
CA GLN A 38 10.91 -5.08 6.88
C GLN A 38 9.74 -4.10 6.77
N PHE A 39 9.27 -3.83 5.56
CA PHE A 39 8.12 -2.97 5.30
C PHE A 39 6.82 -3.50 5.93
N VAL A 40 6.47 -4.77 5.72
CA VAL A 40 5.29 -5.40 6.35
C VAL A 40 5.40 -5.42 7.87
N LYS A 41 6.59 -5.75 8.41
CA LYS A 41 6.82 -5.75 9.86
C LYS A 41 6.58 -4.37 10.46
N PHE A 42 7.00 -3.31 9.75
CA PHE A 42 6.72 -1.94 10.14
C PHE A 42 5.23 -1.65 10.04
N ALA A 43 4.59 -1.86 8.88
CA ALA A 43 3.18 -1.57 8.63
C ALA A 43 2.21 -2.28 9.61
N LEU A 44 2.52 -3.51 10.02
CA LEU A 44 1.72 -4.32 10.95
C LEU A 44 2.14 -4.19 12.43
N SER A 45 3.06 -3.28 12.76
CA SER A 45 3.51 -3.10 14.14
C SER A 45 2.39 -2.47 15.00
N LYS A 46 2.36 -2.81 16.29
CA LYS A 46 1.38 -2.25 17.25
C LYS A 46 1.46 -0.73 17.38
N GLU A 47 2.59 -0.14 17.01
CA GLU A 47 2.85 1.30 17.07
C GLU A 47 2.31 2.04 15.82
N ASN A 48 2.07 1.31 14.72
CA ASN A 48 1.53 1.86 13.48
C ASN A 48 0.02 1.64 13.38
N ARG A 49 -0.74 2.73 13.22
CA ARG A 49 -2.22 2.74 13.15
C ARG A 49 -2.74 2.62 11.71
N TRP A 50 -2.23 1.64 10.97
CA TRP A 50 -2.71 1.40 9.62
C TRP A 50 -4.09 0.76 9.68
N ILE A 51 -5.05 1.33 8.94
CA ILE A 51 -6.42 0.81 8.88
C ILE A 51 -6.46 -0.17 7.70
N PHE A 52 -6.57 -1.45 8.04
CA PHE A 52 -6.71 -2.52 7.06
C PHE A 52 -8.18 -2.84 6.83
N GLN A 53 -8.52 -3.20 5.60
CA GLN A 53 -9.79 -3.86 5.35
C GLN A 53 -9.82 -5.24 6.01
N ALA A 54 -11.02 -5.75 6.29
CA ALA A 54 -11.19 -7.07 6.88
C ALA A 54 -10.52 -8.15 6.01
N GLY A 55 -9.59 -8.94 6.59
CA GLY A 55 -8.86 -10.01 5.90
C GLY A 55 -7.68 -9.54 5.02
N GLU A 56 -7.44 -8.24 4.88
CA GLU A 56 -6.31 -7.70 4.12
C GLU A 56 -4.98 -8.00 4.82
N GLN A 57 -4.94 -7.86 6.14
CA GLN A 57 -3.78 -8.23 6.95
C GLN A 57 -3.42 -9.71 6.79
N ASP A 58 -4.40 -10.61 6.83
CA ASP A 58 -4.17 -12.05 6.64
C ASP A 58 -3.65 -12.36 5.23
N SER A 59 -4.16 -11.64 4.22
CA SER A 59 -3.72 -11.75 2.83
C SER A 59 -2.27 -11.28 2.66
N ILE A 60 -1.88 -10.15 3.27
CA ILE A 60 -0.50 -9.64 3.26
C ILE A 60 0.45 -10.64 3.93
N VAL A 61 0.06 -11.18 5.09
CA VAL A 61 0.86 -12.20 5.80
C VAL A 61 1.03 -13.47 4.95
N SER A 62 -0.03 -13.92 4.28
CA SER A 62 -0.01 -15.09 3.39
C SER A 62 0.92 -14.87 2.19
N ILE A 63 0.82 -13.72 1.51
CA ILE A 63 1.69 -13.36 0.38
C ILE A 63 3.15 -13.25 0.84
N LEU A 64 3.40 -12.65 2.01
CA LEU A 64 4.76 -12.54 2.57
C LEU A 64 5.35 -13.93 2.89
N ALA A 65 4.53 -14.86 3.38
CA ALA A 65 4.96 -16.24 3.60
C ALA A 65 5.31 -16.94 2.28
N GLU A 66 4.55 -16.71 1.21
CA GLU A 66 4.82 -17.23 -0.13
C GLU A 66 6.15 -16.69 -0.70
N ILE A 67 6.40 -15.38 -0.57
CA ILE A 67 7.66 -14.72 -0.97
C ILE A 67 8.83 -15.37 -0.24
N ASN A 68 8.76 -15.48 1.09
CA ASN A 68 9.83 -16.03 1.91
C ASN A 68 10.12 -17.50 1.57
N ARG A 69 9.08 -18.30 1.32
CA ARG A 69 9.23 -19.70 0.88
C ARG A 69 9.94 -19.78 -0.47
N THR A 70 9.52 -18.96 -1.42
CA THR A 70 10.10 -18.93 -2.78
C THR A 70 11.55 -18.46 -2.75
N ASN A 71 11.87 -17.42 -1.97
CA ASN A 71 13.22 -16.94 -1.78
C ASN A 71 14.14 -17.97 -1.11
N LYS A 72 13.62 -18.71 -0.11
CA LYS A 72 14.34 -19.82 0.52
C LYS A 72 14.63 -20.94 -0.48
N GLU A 73 13.68 -21.28 -1.34
CA GLU A 73 13.91 -22.26 -2.41
C GLU A 73 14.96 -21.77 -3.41
N LEU A 74 14.87 -20.51 -3.83
CA LEU A 74 15.82 -19.87 -4.74
C LEU A 74 17.24 -19.90 -4.16
N TYR A 75 17.40 -19.48 -2.91
CA TYR A 75 18.69 -19.51 -2.19
C TYR A 75 19.24 -20.94 -2.02
N ASN A 76 18.36 -21.91 -1.79
CA ASN A 76 18.77 -23.31 -1.58
C ASN A 76 19.11 -24.04 -2.88
N LYS A 77 18.53 -23.69 -4.02
CA LYS A 77 18.72 -24.41 -5.29
C LYS A 77 19.66 -23.70 -6.26
N CYS A 78 19.70 -22.36 -6.24
CA CYS A 78 20.56 -21.55 -7.08
C CYS A 78 21.83 -21.10 -6.32
N ARG A 79 22.66 -22.05 -5.91
CA ARG A 79 23.82 -21.80 -5.02
C ARG A 79 25.07 -21.28 -5.73
N THR A 80 25.24 -21.61 -7.01
CA THR A 80 26.42 -21.24 -7.81
C THR A 80 26.00 -20.88 -9.24
N PRO A 81 26.87 -20.22 -10.03
CA PRO A 81 26.60 -19.92 -11.44
C PRO A 81 26.26 -21.15 -12.28
N GLU A 82 26.88 -22.31 -12.00
CA GLU A 82 26.61 -23.57 -12.70
C GLU A 82 25.20 -24.09 -12.41
N HIS A 83 24.75 -23.97 -11.15
CA HIS A 83 23.36 -24.29 -10.79
C HIS A 83 22.38 -23.38 -11.52
N PHE A 84 22.68 -22.08 -11.62
CA PHE A 84 21.86 -21.13 -12.36
C PHE A 84 21.78 -21.50 -13.84
N ASN A 85 22.91 -21.74 -14.50
CA ASN A 85 22.97 -22.04 -15.93
C ASN A 85 22.21 -23.31 -16.31
N ARG A 86 22.07 -24.27 -15.39
CA ARG A 86 21.28 -25.50 -15.61
C ARG A 86 19.77 -25.27 -15.67
N ASP A 87 19.24 -24.24 -15.00
CA ASP A 87 17.79 -24.00 -14.91
C ASP A 87 17.46 -22.49 -14.80
N ALA A 88 18.12 -21.68 -15.64
CA ALA A 88 18.09 -20.22 -15.55
C ALA A 88 16.67 -19.67 -15.68
N THR A 89 15.87 -20.23 -16.60
CA THR A 89 14.48 -19.82 -16.82
C THR A 89 13.62 -19.98 -15.57
N ARG A 90 13.77 -21.09 -14.83
CA ARG A 90 13.04 -21.30 -13.57
C ARG A 90 13.45 -20.27 -12.52
N TYR A 91 14.75 -20.06 -12.34
CA TYR A 91 15.22 -19.12 -11.31
C TYR A 91 14.85 -17.66 -11.62
N LEU A 92 14.87 -17.26 -12.90
CA LEU A 92 14.36 -15.95 -13.32
C LEU A 92 12.85 -15.82 -13.11
N LYS A 93 12.07 -16.87 -13.37
CA LYS A 93 10.63 -16.88 -13.04
C LYS A 93 10.39 -16.72 -11.55
N MET A 94 11.15 -17.43 -10.71
CA MET A 94 11.07 -17.29 -9.25
C MET A 94 11.48 -15.89 -8.79
N LYS A 95 12.52 -15.30 -9.39
CA LYS A 95 12.94 -13.91 -9.14
C LYS A 95 11.80 -12.93 -9.42
N ASN A 96 11.23 -13.01 -10.62
CA ASN A 96 10.15 -12.12 -11.04
C ASN A 96 8.87 -12.34 -10.21
N HIS A 97 8.60 -13.58 -9.80
CA HIS A 97 7.48 -13.90 -8.90
C HIS A 97 7.63 -13.22 -7.53
N ILE A 98 8.83 -13.27 -6.95
CA ILE A 98 9.14 -12.58 -5.70
C ILE A 98 8.95 -11.07 -5.85
N ILE A 99 9.55 -10.46 -6.88
CA ILE A 99 9.46 -9.01 -7.13
C ILE A 99 7.99 -8.59 -7.29
N ARG A 100 7.24 -9.28 -8.16
CA ARG A 100 5.82 -8.98 -8.41
C ARG A 100 4.98 -9.10 -7.14
N LYS A 101 5.20 -10.12 -6.31
CA LYS A 101 4.45 -10.31 -5.06
C LYS A 101 4.83 -9.26 -4.02
N SER A 102 6.09 -8.83 -3.97
CA SER A 102 6.52 -7.68 -3.16
C SER A 102 5.84 -6.40 -3.61
N GLU A 103 5.76 -6.15 -4.92
CA GLU A 103 5.00 -5.02 -5.49
C GLU A 103 3.52 -5.12 -5.12
N CYS A 104 2.89 -6.30 -5.16
CA CYS A 104 1.50 -6.46 -4.71
C CYS A 104 1.31 -6.10 -3.24
N ILE A 105 2.24 -6.46 -2.35
CA ILE A 105 2.17 -6.05 -0.95
C ILE A 105 2.38 -4.54 -0.82
N HIS A 106 3.36 -3.96 -1.53
CA HIS A 106 3.51 -2.50 -1.57
C HIS A 106 2.24 -1.84 -2.07
N PHE A 107 1.60 -2.32 -3.13
CA PHE A 107 0.34 -1.78 -3.61
C PHE A 107 -0.82 -1.96 -2.62
N SER A 108 -0.93 -3.07 -1.89
CA SER A 108 -1.97 -3.24 -0.84
C SER A 108 -1.72 -2.33 0.36
N LEU A 109 -0.47 -2.18 0.78
CA LEU A 109 -0.10 -1.36 1.92
C LEU A 109 -0.10 0.15 1.57
N ASP A 110 0.39 0.52 0.39
CA ASP A 110 0.20 1.84 -0.20
C ASP A 110 -1.28 2.08 -0.57
N GLN A 111 -2.15 1.06 -0.52
CA GLN A 111 -3.61 1.19 -0.54
C GLN A 111 -4.26 1.42 0.84
N GLY A 112 -3.53 1.24 1.97
CA GLY A 112 -3.94 1.75 3.29
C GLY A 112 -4.03 3.30 3.36
N PHE A 113 -3.68 3.93 2.25
CA PHE A 113 -3.88 5.33 1.89
C PHE A 113 -5.33 5.65 1.46
N TYR A 114 -6.17 4.64 1.22
CA TYR A 114 -7.57 4.78 0.79
C TYR A 114 -8.55 4.48 1.93
N ALA A 115 -8.70 5.42 2.87
CA ALA A 115 -9.91 5.52 3.72
C ALA A 115 -11.19 5.82 2.90
N THR A 116 -11.11 5.78 1.56
CA THR A 116 -12.18 6.09 0.62
C THR A 116 -12.22 5.01 -0.45
N GLU A 117 -13.01 3.96 -0.25
CA GLU A 117 -13.22 2.94 -1.27
C GLU A 117 -14.01 3.46 -2.51
N PRO A 118 -13.91 2.78 -3.68
CA PRO A 118 -13.41 1.40 -3.85
C PRO A 118 -12.29 1.16 -4.90
N LEU A 119 -11.53 0.07 -4.69
CA LEU A 119 -11.16 -1.00 -5.65
C LEU A 119 -10.45 -0.67 -6.97
N GLY A 120 -9.16 -1.03 -7.07
CA GLY A 120 -8.56 -1.48 -8.34
C GLY A 120 -8.66 -0.50 -9.52
N PHE A 121 -8.85 0.77 -9.20
CA PHE A 121 -8.92 1.86 -10.16
C PHE A 121 -7.53 2.42 -10.38
N SER A 122 -7.25 2.83 -11.62
CA SER A 122 -6.10 3.71 -11.84
C SER A 122 -6.26 4.95 -10.95
N ALA A 123 -5.15 5.58 -10.57
CA ALA A 123 -5.17 6.77 -9.73
C ALA A 123 -6.17 7.82 -10.26
N GLY A 124 -6.28 7.96 -11.58
CA GLY A 124 -7.23 8.85 -12.22
C GLY A 124 -8.69 8.46 -11.98
N LYS A 125 -9.02 7.18 -12.08
CA LYS A 125 -10.40 6.73 -11.83
C LYS A 125 -10.79 6.87 -10.35
N ALA A 126 -9.85 6.67 -9.43
CA ALA A 126 -10.05 6.94 -8.00
C ALA A 126 -10.25 8.45 -7.74
N ILE A 127 -9.42 9.31 -8.34
CA ILE A 127 -9.55 10.78 -8.25
C ILE A 127 -10.91 11.25 -8.76
N ALA A 128 -11.37 10.74 -9.92
CA ALA A 128 -12.65 11.13 -10.50
C ALA A 128 -13.84 10.80 -9.58
N LEU A 129 -13.82 9.62 -8.95
CA LEU A 129 -14.87 9.20 -8.02
C LEU A 129 -14.84 10.02 -6.73
N SER A 130 -13.67 10.21 -6.14
CA SER A 130 -13.52 11.01 -4.92
C SER A 130 -13.89 12.47 -5.16
N LEU A 131 -13.51 13.05 -6.30
CA LEU A 131 -13.92 14.41 -6.69
C LEU A 131 -15.44 14.54 -6.78
N LYS A 132 -16.11 13.58 -7.42
CA LYS A 132 -17.58 13.54 -7.49
C LYS A 132 -18.20 13.47 -6.10
N GLN A 133 -17.58 12.71 -5.19
CA GLN A 133 -18.08 12.54 -3.84
C GLN A 133 -17.94 13.81 -2.99
N ILE A 134 -16.77 14.45 -2.98
CA ILE A 134 -16.57 15.70 -2.24
C ILE A 134 -17.41 16.84 -2.82
N ARG A 135 -17.65 16.85 -4.15
CA ARG A 135 -18.60 17.77 -4.78
C ARG A 135 -20.01 17.58 -4.24
N LYS A 136 -20.48 16.33 -4.11
CA LYS A 136 -21.80 16.02 -3.54
C LYS A 136 -21.95 16.49 -2.08
N ILE A 137 -20.88 16.39 -1.28
CA ILE A 137 -20.87 16.90 0.11
C ILE A 137 -20.99 18.42 0.08
N ARG A 138 -20.12 19.09 -0.68
CA ARG A 138 -20.10 20.54 -0.85
C ARG A 138 -21.43 21.11 -1.34
N ASP A 139 -22.04 20.49 -2.35
CA ASP A 139 -23.37 20.89 -2.85
C ASP A 139 -24.47 20.61 -1.81
N GLY A 140 -24.31 19.55 -1.01
CA GLY A 140 -25.14 19.25 0.16
C GLY A 140 -25.11 20.35 1.22
N HIS A 141 -23.93 20.90 1.50
CA HIS A 141 -23.75 22.00 2.45
C HIS A 141 -24.48 23.27 2.00
N GLN A 142 -24.66 23.48 0.69
CA GLN A 142 -25.49 24.58 0.18
C GLN A 142 -26.98 24.38 0.49
N GLN A 143 -27.40 23.14 0.71
CA GLN A 143 -28.74 22.76 1.15
C GLN A 143 -28.83 22.57 2.68
N GLY A 144 -27.76 22.88 3.43
CA GLY A 144 -27.72 22.78 4.88
C GLY A 144 -27.59 21.36 5.45
N LYS A 145 -27.24 20.36 4.62
CA LYS A 145 -27.22 18.94 5.03
C LYS A 145 -25.93 18.20 4.68
N TRP A 146 -25.58 17.23 5.52
CA TRP A 146 -24.55 16.24 5.20
C TRP A 146 -25.12 15.11 4.35
N THR A 147 -24.84 15.10 3.04
CA THR A 147 -25.53 14.24 2.05
C THR A 147 -25.22 12.75 2.13
N ARG A 148 -24.26 12.31 2.94
CA ARG A 148 -23.93 10.90 3.13
C ARG A 148 -24.28 10.37 4.52
N LEU A 149 -24.60 11.24 5.48
CA LEU A 149 -24.92 10.79 6.81
C LEU A 149 -26.29 10.11 6.82
N PRO A 150 -26.46 9.00 7.56
CA PRO A 150 -27.73 8.27 7.63
C PRO A 150 -28.78 9.00 8.49
N ILE A 151 -28.37 10.08 9.16
CA ILE A 151 -29.19 10.92 10.03
C ILE A 151 -29.14 12.37 9.52
N ASP A 152 -30.24 13.10 9.74
CA ASP A 152 -30.29 14.51 9.38
C ASP A 152 -29.44 15.32 10.38
N VAL A 153 -28.35 15.90 9.88
CA VAL A 153 -27.40 16.70 10.66
C VAL A 153 -27.28 18.05 9.97
N ASN A 154 -27.60 19.10 10.73
CA ASN A 154 -27.42 20.47 10.27
C ASN A 154 -25.94 20.75 10.04
N VAL A 155 -25.64 21.40 8.92
CA VAL A 155 -24.30 21.88 8.61
C VAL A 155 -24.10 23.23 9.27
N ASP A 156 -23.08 23.37 10.12
CA ASP A 156 -22.68 24.66 10.68
C ASP A 156 -21.84 25.48 9.67
N ASP A 157 -21.80 26.81 9.88
CA ASP A 157 -21.10 27.73 8.98
C ASP A 157 -19.59 27.50 8.92
N SER A 158 -18.99 26.94 9.99
CA SER A 158 -17.57 26.61 10.06
C SER A 158 -17.24 25.44 9.13
N ALA A 159 -18.00 24.34 9.24
CA ALA A 159 -17.87 23.17 8.38
C ALA A 159 -18.18 23.50 6.92
N LYS A 160 -19.17 24.38 6.67
CA LYS A 160 -19.45 24.89 5.32
C LYS A 160 -18.24 25.62 4.73
N THR A 161 -17.62 26.51 5.50
CA THR A 161 -16.46 27.30 5.07
C THR A 161 -15.24 26.42 4.82
N GLU A 162 -14.95 25.48 5.73
CA GLU A 162 -13.76 24.62 5.59
C GLU A 162 -13.91 23.63 4.44
N VAL A 163 -15.09 23.02 4.23
CA VAL A 163 -15.33 22.15 3.08
C VAL A 163 -15.22 22.92 1.76
N GLU A 164 -15.72 24.17 1.68
CA GLU A 164 -15.60 24.98 0.46
C GLU A 164 -14.13 25.31 0.15
N LYS A 165 -13.34 25.66 1.18
CA LYS A 165 -11.91 25.91 1.05
C LYS A 165 -11.15 24.68 0.57
N ILE A 166 -11.34 23.53 1.24
CA ILE A 166 -10.68 22.28 0.85
C ILE A 166 -11.10 21.87 -0.57
N TYR A 167 -12.37 22.03 -0.93
CA TYR A 167 -12.85 21.73 -2.28
C TYR A 167 -12.22 22.66 -3.34
N ALA A 168 -12.10 23.96 -3.06
CA ALA A 168 -11.48 24.93 -3.95
C ALA A 168 -9.99 24.62 -4.23
N GLU A 169 -9.29 24.03 -3.27
CA GLU A 169 -7.91 23.54 -3.46
C GLU A 169 -7.86 22.19 -4.19
N SER A 170 -8.82 21.31 -3.94
CA SER A 170 -8.82 19.93 -4.43
C SER A 170 -9.32 19.79 -5.87
N ALA A 171 -10.30 20.59 -6.28
CA ALA A 171 -10.90 20.48 -7.62
C ALA A 171 -9.91 20.81 -8.75
N PRO A 172 -9.15 21.93 -8.73
CA PRO A 172 -8.15 22.22 -9.75
C PRO A 172 -7.03 21.17 -9.79
N LEU A 173 -6.64 20.66 -8.62
CA LEU A 173 -5.64 19.61 -8.50
C LEU A 173 -6.12 18.31 -9.16
N ALA A 174 -7.36 17.89 -8.89
CA ALA A 174 -7.97 16.74 -9.52
C ALA A 174 -8.05 16.91 -11.05
N GLU A 175 -8.48 18.08 -11.53
CA GLU A 175 -8.54 18.37 -12.97
C GLU A 175 -7.17 18.28 -13.66
N LYS A 176 -6.11 18.76 -13.00
CA LYS A 176 -4.73 18.61 -13.48
C LYS A 176 -4.33 17.13 -13.59
N LEU A 177 -4.63 16.34 -12.55
CA LEU A 177 -4.27 14.92 -12.50
C LEU A 177 -5.06 14.07 -13.50
N LEU A 178 -6.34 14.38 -13.71
CA LEU A 178 -7.21 13.66 -14.65
C LEU A 178 -6.85 13.91 -16.12
N LYS A 179 -6.14 14.99 -16.43
CA LYS A 179 -5.60 15.27 -17.78
C LYS A 179 -4.29 14.54 -18.06
N ASN A 180 -3.70 13.90 -17.06
CA ASN A 180 -2.43 13.20 -17.20
C ASN A 180 -2.66 11.73 -17.60
N GLU A 181 -2.14 11.34 -18.75
CA GLU A 181 -2.29 9.98 -19.31
C GLU A 181 -1.66 8.90 -18.42
N ASN A 182 -0.59 9.24 -17.67
CA ASN A 182 0.09 8.31 -16.75
C ASN A 182 -0.75 7.94 -15.53
N ILE A 183 -1.70 8.81 -15.18
CA ILE A 183 -2.57 8.63 -14.01
C ILE A 183 -3.83 7.83 -14.39
N GLY A 184 -4.23 7.86 -15.66
CA GLY A 184 -5.39 7.15 -16.19
C GLY A 184 -5.19 5.66 -16.41
N ASN A 185 -3.94 5.21 -16.58
CA ASN A 185 -3.57 3.84 -16.95
C ASN A 185 -2.61 3.19 -15.94
N PHE A 186 -2.51 1.86 -15.95
CA PHE A 186 -1.60 1.10 -15.08
C PHE A 186 -0.23 0.81 -15.71
N ASP A 187 -0.08 1.06 -17.02
CA ASP A 187 1.09 0.63 -17.79
C ASP A 187 2.31 1.56 -17.60
N PRO A 188 2.20 2.90 -17.71
CA PRO A 188 3.32 3.77 -17.37
C PRO A 188 3.40 3.98 -15.84
N PRO A 189 4.60 3.86 -15.23
CA PRO A 189 4.77 4.21 -13.83
C PRO A 189 4.58 5.72 -13.64
N MET A 190 3.86 6.11 -12.57
CA MET A 190 3.78 7.51 -12.17
C MET A 190 5.15 8.04 -11.73
N THR A 191 5.44 9.30 -12.08
CA THR A 191 6.57 10.05 -11.55
C THR A 191 6.36 10.39 -10.07
N ILE A 192 7.44 10.69 -9.36
CA ILE A 192 7.39 11.08 -7.94
C ILE A 192 6.48 12.31 -7.74
N GLU A 193 6.55 13.30 -8.64
CA GLU A 193 5.69 14.49 -8.56
C GLU A 193 4.21 14.14 -8.73
N GLU A 194 3.87 13.26 -9.68
CA GLU A 194 2.51 12.77 -9.87
C GLU A 194 1.99 12.06 -8.62
N VAL A 195 2.81 11.19 -8.01
CA VAL A 195 2.47 10.52 -6.74
C VAL A 195 2.21 11.53 -5.62
N GLN A 196 3.03 12.57 -5.51
CA GLN A 196 2.84 13.62 -4.49
C GLN A 196 1.56 14.44 -4.72
N TYR A 197 1.19 14.71 -5.96
CA TYR A 197 -0.06 15.39 -6.25
C TYR A 197 -1.27 14.51 -5.97
N VAL A 198 -1.19 13.21 -6.30
CA VAL A 198 -2.20 12.21 -5.93
C VAL A 198 -2.34 12.16 -4.41
N TYR A 199 -1.22 12.14 -3.67
CA TYR A 199 -1.20 12.20 -2.20
C TYR A 199 -1.98 13.41 -1.70
N LYS A 200 -1.61 14.60 -2.18
CA LYS A 200 -2.19 15.86 -1.73
C LYS A 200 -3.70 15.90 -1.97
N PHE A 201 -4.15 15.39 -3.13
CA PHE A 201 -5.57 15.30 -3.42
C PHE A 201 -6.32 14.40 -2.42
N PHE A 202 -5.82 13.19 -2.16
CA PHE A 202 -6.49 12.26 -1.24
C PHE A 202 -6.41 12.71 0.22
N HIS A 203 -5.34 13.40 0.61
CA HIS A 203 -5.25 14.04 1.93
C HIS A 203 -6.39 15.06 2.13
N ASN A 204 -6.64 15.91 1.14
CA ASN A 204 -7.73 16.87 1.21
C ASN A 204 -9.11 16.19 1.25
N VAL A 205 -9.30 15.12 0.47
CA VAL A 205 -10.53 14.32 0.53
C VAL A 205 -10.75 13.74 1.93
N HIS A 206 -9.69 13.23 2.56
CA HIS A 206 -9.73 12.70 3.93
C HIS A 206 -10.15 13.77 4.94
N GLN A 207 -9.64 15.00 4.83
CA GLN A 207 -10.02 16.09 5.74
C GLN A 207 -11.53 16.38 5.68
N ILE A 208 -12.15 16.36 4.49
CA ILE A 208 -13.61 16.51 4.36
C ILE A 208 -14.36 15.36 5.05
N GLN A 209 -13.80 14.15 5.02
CA GLN A 209 -14.41 12.99 5.67
C GLN A 209 -14.24 13.00 7.18
N GLU A 210 -13.14 13.53 7.70
CA GLU A 210 -12.99 13.75 9.14
C GLU A 210 -14.04 14.73 9.65
N LEU A 211 -14.31 15.81 8.91
CA LEU A 211 -15.39 16.75 9.24
C LEU A 211 -16.76 16.04 9.23
N GLU A 212 -17.01 15.18 8.25
CA GLU A 212 -18.24 14.38 8.16
C GLU A 212 -18.39 13.41 9.35
N GLN A 213 -17.31 12.72 9.74
CA GLN A 213 -17.29 11.80 10.88
C GLN A 213 -17.43 12.54 12.22
N GLN A 214 -16.81 13.71 12.35
CA GLN A 214 -16.96 14.56 13.52
C GLN A 214 -18.42 15.02 13.66
N ALA A 215 -19.03 15.48 12.57
CA ALA A 215 -20.44 15.88 12.56
C ALA A 215 -21.37 14.73 12.96
N LEU A 216 -21.10 13.50 12.49
CA LEU A 216 -21.83 12.31 12.90
C LEU A 216 -21.67 12.03 14.40
N THR A 217 -20.44 12.06 14.90
CA THR A 217 -20.12 11.79 16.31
C THR A 217 -20.81 12.79 17.23
N ASP A 218 -20.79 14.08 16.88
CA ASP A 218 -21.43 15.16 17.64
C ASP A 218 -22.96 15.08 17.59
N ALA A 219 -23.53 14.64 16.46
CA ALA A 219 -24.97 14.43 16.35
C ALA A 219 -25.45 13.22 17.19
N LEU A 220 -24.65 12.17 17.28
CA LEU A 220 -24.96 10.99 18.10
C LEU A 220 -24.82 11.28 19.60
N SER A 221 -23.80 12.03 20.00
CA SER A 221 -23.59 12.40 21.42
C SER A 221 -24.72 13.28 21.97
N LYS A 222 -25.28 14.18 21.17
CA LYS A 222 -26.42 15.04 21.55
C LYS A 222 -27.76 14.30 21.66
N LYS A 223 -27.86 13.08 21.14
CA LYS A 223 -29.05 12.22 21.23
C LYS A 223 -29.03 11.27 22.42
N THR A 224 -27.94 11.22 23.17
CA THR A 224 -27.77 10.41 24.40
C THR A 224 -27.92 11.31 25.62
#